data_AF-A0A0B7N3C3-F1
#
_entry.id   AF-A0A0B7N3C3-F1
#
_cell.length_a   1.000
_cell.length_b   1.000
_cell.length_c   1.000
_cell.angle_alpha   90.00
_cell.angle_beta   90.00
_cell.angle_gamma   90.00
#
_symmetry.space_group_name_H-M   'P 1'
#
loop_
_entity.id
_entity.type
_entity.pdbx_description
1 polymer ?
#
loop_
_entity_poly.entity_id
_entity_poly.type
_entity_poly.pdbx_seq_one_letter_code
_entity_poly.pdbx_strand_id
1 'polypeptide(L)'
;MAATTLSPSINLSSNMNTNDLTSIQNSLIESFGQICSVEQMELCQKLGMLSKSEQQQAYKMAKALIENRQMPVSMEDWNNLTEWVLMLRDRYAVHLESQCIRQHANDLERIEFLDQVQRLSSLLEEYGQAHDDLTDLLQALKKLRNDWKHRKRDVENIVLSILSSSSNPHPEYRIVKITRTHLATLGLGFSSIGKHYIVYESSMSDESKKDILNNVARDFGMVFQENAAQNLARMAGSYHRIFQKEEDVDVLDEIQKLAQQVYITRPRSVILPYPTSLPTSAAAGTTTAADAATAKRNSTFLERRKSVIILESEDNSNDSLANENGEQYQDNTIRSPMVFNMAKPIFEPAGWDWPHLLKYKRSRTRSGNRSGSYYWCTQILSPNTTGEKDAISAPQGIWSTSISRLSDHFAKVGQDYYSNMLNNARLMHSHRAQMFEFATHSLMKTYRALQLEQGCANLSRTLVFLYRLQQETPQRI
;
A
#
# COMPACT_ATOMS: atom_id res chain seq x y z
N MET A 1 54.83 -10.88 0.35
CA MET A 1 55.75 -11.68 -0.48
C MET A 1 54.91 -12.57 -1.38
N ALA A 2 54.92 -12.27 -2.68
CA ALA A 2 54.65 -13.13 -3.84
C ALA A 2 54.40 -12.16 -5.01
N ALA A 3 55.49 -11.77 -5.68
CA ALA A 3 55.43 -11.00 -6.91
C ALA A 3 55.22 -11.99 -8.05
N THR A 4 54.05 -11.94 -8.69
CA THR A 4 53.77 -12.73 -9.89
C THR A 4 54.03 -11.85 -11.11
N THR A 5 55.27 -11.84 -11.58
CA THR A 5 55.66 -11.34 -12.88
C THR A 5 55.09 -12.26 -13.96
N LEU A 6 54.06 -11.81 -14.68
CA LEU A 6 53.61 -12.41 -15.94
C LEU A 6 54.06 -11.50 -17.07
N SER A 7 55.22 -11.82 -17.64
CA SER A 7 55.66 -11.31 -18.94
C SER A 7 55.05 -12.20 -20.03
N PRO A 8 54.22 -11.70 -20.94
CA PRO A 8 53.87 -12.43 -22.15
C PRO A 8 54.89 -12.08 -23.23
N SER A 9 55.76 -13.04 -23.55
CA SER A 9 56.55 -13.06 -24.78
C SER A 9 55.60 -13.26 -25.97
N ILE A 10 55.29 -12.18 -26.68
CA ILE A 10 54.49 -12.21 -27.92
C ILE A 10 55.46 -12.23 -29.10
N ASN A 11 55.47 -13.35 -29.83
CA ASN A 11 56.10 -13.45 -31.14
C ASN A 11 55.34 -12.58 -32.14
N LEU A 12 55.97 -11.52 -32.65
CA LEU A 12 55.42 -10.64 -33.68
C LEU A 12 55.59 -11.27 -35.07
N SER A 13 54.48 -11.65 -35.70
CA SER A 13 54.38 -11.73 -37.16
C SER A 13 53.92 -10.37 -37.71
N SER A 14 54.86 -9.62 -38.28
CA SER A 14 54.68 -8.31 -38.91
C SER A 14 54.01 -8.43 -40.28
N ASN A 15 52.70 -8.22 -40.35
CA ASN A 15 51.97 -7.68 -41.51
C ASN A 15 50.49 -7.53 -41.13
N MET A 16 50.14 -6.47 -40.39
CA MET A 16 48.74 -6.06 -40.23
C MET A 16 48.33 -5.11 -41.37
N ASN A 17 47.14 -5.33 -41.92
CA ASN A 17 46.60 -4.53 -43.01
C ASN A 17 46.22 -3.13 -42.50
N THR A 18 46.29 -2.11 -43.36
CA THR A 18 45.85 -0.72 -43.06
C THR A 18 44.40 -0.63 -42.58
N ASN A 19 43.57 -1.61 -42.95
CA ASN A 19 42.20 -1.75 -42.49
C ASN A 19 42.10 -2.09 -40.99
N ASP A 20 43.05 -2.85 -40.44
CA ASP A 20 43.05 -3.26 -39.03
C ASP A 20 43.41 -2.08 -38.13
N LEU A 21 44.40 -1.27 -38.51
CA LEU A 21 44.78 -0.05 -37.78
C LEU A 21 43.61 0.96 -37.72
N THR A 22 42.93 1.16 -38.86
CA THR A 22 41.78 2.07 -38.94
C THR A 22 40.61 1.57 -38.05
N SER A 23 40.42 0.25 -37.98
CA SER A 23 39.45 -0.37 -37.08
C SER A 23 39.78 -0.15 -35.61
N ILE A 24 41.04 -0.32 -35.20
CA ILE A 24 41.49 -0.09 -33.82
C ILE A 24 41.35 1.40 -33.46
N GLN A 25 41.68 2.31 -34.37
CA GLN A 25 41.48 3.76 -34.17
C GLN A 25 40.00 4.11 -33.96
N ASN A 26 39.11 3.59 -34.79
CA ASN A 26 37.67 3.81 -34.61
C ASN A 26 37.17 3.23 -33.27
N SER A 27 37.67 2.06 -32.87
CA SER A 27 37.34 1.42 -31.59
C SER A 27 37.83 2.25 -30.40
N LEU A 28 39.01 2.86 -30.50
CA LEU A 28 39.52 3.79 -29.49
C LEU A 28 38.60 5.01 -29.37
N ILE A 29 38.22 5.63 -30.49
CA ILE A 29 37.36 6.82 -30.52
C ILE A 29 36.00 6.50 -29.88
N GLU A 30 35.40 5.36 -30.22
CA GLU A 30 34.13 4.93 -29.66
C GLU A 30 34.23 4.68 -28.15
N SER A 31 35.25 3.95 -27.72
CA SER A 31 35.50 3.65 -26.31
C SER A 31 35.76 4.92 -25.49
N PHE A 32 36.51 5.87 -26.04
CA PHE A 32 36.74 7.18 -25.41
C PHE A 32 35.47 8.04 -25.37
N GLY A 33 34.63 7.95 -26.40
CA GLY A 33 33.31 8.59 -26.42
C GLY A 33 32.38 8.07 -25.32
N GLN A 34 32.44 6.77 -25.02
CA GLN A 34 31.68 6.19 -23.90
C GLN A 34 32.22 6.66 -22.53
N ILE A 35 33.55 6.75 -22.36
CA ILE A 35 34.16 7.24 -21.11
C ILE A 35 33.84 8.72 -20.87
N CYS A 36 33.86 9.52 -21.93
CA CYS A 36 33.59 10.96 -21.86
C CYS A 36 32.11 11.32 -22.10
N SER A 37 31.19 10.34 -22.02
CA SER A 37 29.77 10.60 -22.13
C SER A 37 29.30 11.52 -21.01
N VAL A 38 28.19 12.25 -21.23
CA VAL A 38 27.63 13.17 -20.22
C VAL A 38 27.32 12.42 -18.94
N GLU A 39 26.74 11.22 -19.04
CA GLU A 39 26.37 10.38 -17.91
C GLU A 39 27.59 9.93 -17.09
N GLN A 40 28.66 9.49 -17.75
CA GLN A 40 29.89 9.05 -17.07
C GLN A 40 30.65 10.23 -16.44
N MET A 41 30.68 11.38 -17.11
CA MET A 41 31.31 12.59 -16.57
C MET A 41 30.54 13.14 -15.36
N GLU A 42 29.21 13.10 -15.39
CA GLU A 42 28.37 13.41 -14.23
C GLU A 42 28.56 12.42 -13.08
N LEU A 43 28.68 11.12 -13.38
CA LEU A 43 28.95 10.09 -12.37
C LEU A 43 30.29 10.36 -11.68
N CYS A 44 31.34 10.62 -12.47
CA CYS A 44 32.66 10.99 -11.96
C CYS A 44 32.59 12.24 -11.06
N GLN A 45 31.78 13.23 -11.44
CA GLN A 45 31.58 14.44 -10.62
C GLN A 45 30.90 14.12 -9.29
N LYS A 46 29.80 13.35 -9.33
CA LYS A 46 28.99 12.99 -8.15
C LYS A 46 29.80 12.15 -7.15
N LEU A 47 30.71 11.32 -7.64
CA LEU A 47 31.59 10.48 -6.83
C LEU A 47 32.89 11.18 -6.42
N GLY A 48 33.15 12.40 -6.90
CA GLY A 48 34.39 13.13 -6.62
C GLY A 48 35.63 12.50 -7.26
N MET A 49 35.44 11.72 -8.32
CA MET A 49 36.51 11.01 -9.03
C MET A 49 37.31 11.92 -9.95
N LEU A 50 36.76 13.05 -10.38
CA LEU A 50 37.44 14.05 -11.20
C LEU A 50 37.21 15.43 -10.62
N SER A 51 38.28 16.21 -10.49
CA SER A 51 38.23 17.64 -10.23
C SER A 51 37.71 18.41 -11.44
N LYS A 52 37.26 19.66 -11.24
CA LYS A 52 36.78 20.52 -12.34
C LYS A 52 37.84 20.74 -13.43
N SER A 53 39.12 20.86 -13.04
CA SER A 53 40.23 21.00 -13.99
C SER A 53 40.47 19.72 -14.79
N GLU A 54 40.44 18.55 -14.13
CA GLU A 54 40.59 17.26 -14.81
C GLU A 54 39.41 16.99 -15.76
N GLN A 55 38.19 17.39 -15.41
CA GLN A 55 37.04 17.31 -16.32
C GLN A 55 37.22 18.20 -17.56
N GLN A 56 37.66 19.45 -17.40
CA GLN A 56 37.94 20.32 -18.53
C GLN A 56 39.04 19.75 -19.43
N GLN A 57 40.05 19.13 -18.84
CA GLN A 57 41.11 18.44 -19.58
C GLN A 57 40.55 17.23 -20.35
N ALA A 58 39.68 16.42 -19.71
CA ALA A 58 38.99 15.30 -20.36
C ALA A 58 38.17 15.77 -21.57
N TYR A 59 37.41 16.86 -21.44
CA TYR A 59 36.67 17.45 -22.57
C TYR A 59 37.57 17.93 -23.69
N LYS A 60 38.72 18.53 -23.38
CA LYS A 60 39.70 18.93 -24.41
C LYS A 60 40.27 17.72 -25.15
N MET A 61 40.61 16.65 -24.43
CA MET A 61 41.09 15.40 -25.02
C MET A 61 40.01 14.71 -25.87
N ALA A 62 38.78 14.64 -25.35
CA ALA A 62 37.63 14.09 -26.08
C ALA A 62 37.35 14.87 -27.35
N LYS A 63 37.40 16.21 -27.31
CA LYS A 63 37.25 17.06 -28.49
C LYS A 63 38.33 16.78 -29.55
N ALA A 64 39.59 16.66 -29.14
CA ALA A 64 40.68 16.36 -30.05
C ALA A 64 40.53 14.96 -30.68
N LEU A 65 40.27 13.94 -29.87
CA LEU A 65 40.20 12.54 -30.32
C LEU A 65 38.93 12.21 -31.09
N ILE A 66 37.78 12.74 -30.68
CA ILE A 66 36.47 12.37 -31.23
C ILE A 66 36.04 13.32 -32.34
N GLU A 67 35.98 14.63 -32.07
CA GLU A 67 35.48 15.61 -33.05
C GLU A 67 36.51 15.86 -34.16
N ASN A 68 37.77 16.07 -33.78
CA ASN A 68 38.82 16.37 -34.76
C ASN A 68 39.48 15.11 -35.34
N ARG A 69 39.17 13.92 -34.79
CA ARG A 69 39.85 12.65 -35.11
C ARG A 69 41.38 12.75 -35.07
N GLN A 70 41.90 13.62 -34.20
CA GLN A 70 43.33 13.88 -34.06
C GLN A 70 43.93 12.84 -33.12
N MET A 71 44.65 11.89 -33.69
CA MET A 71 45.44 10.94 -32.91
C MET A 71 46.67 11.63 -32.29
N PRO A 72 47.17 11.17 -31.13
CA PRO A 72 48.39 11.71 -30.52
C PRO A 72 49.56 11.60 -31.50
N VAL A 73 50.30 12.69 -31.68
CA VAL A 73 51.37 12.80 -32.70
C VAL A 73 52.74 12.56 -32.08
N SER A 74 52.95 12.99 -30.84
CA SER A 74 54.19 12.77 -30.09
C SER A 74 54.05 11.63 -29.09
N MET A 75 55.17 11.00 -28.71
CA MET A 75 55.19 10.03 -27.62
C MET A 75 54.76 10.62 -26.27
N GLU A 76 54.99 11.92 -26.07
CA GLU A 76 54.54 12.64 -24.87
C GLU A 76 53.01 12.70 -24.81
N ASP A 77 52.34 12.97 -25.93
CA ASP A 77 50.87 12.99 -26.01
C ASP A 77 50.27 11.60 -25.73
N TRP A 78 50.89 10.53 -26.26
CA TRP A 78 50.49 9.14 -25.97
C TRP A 78 50.63 8.81 -24.48
N ASN A 79 51.73 9.22 -23.86
CA ASN A 79 51.97 8.99 -22.44
C ASN A 79 50.96 9.75 -21.57
N ASN A 80 50.70 11.03 -21.88
CA ASN A 80 49.73 11.85 -21.15
C ASN A 80 48.31 11.26 -21.21
N LEU A 81 47.87 10.82 -22.39
CA LEU A 81 46.56 10.20 -22.57
C LEU A 81 46.49 8.86 -21.80
N THR A 82 47.53 8.04 -21.90
CA THR A 82 47.60 6.74 -21.22
C THR A 82 47.59 6.90 -19.70
N GLU A 83 48.38 7.85 -19.18
CA GLU A 83 48.41 8.17 -17.75
C GLU A 83 47.05 8.65 -17.24
N TRP A 84 46.35 9.49 -18.01
CA TRP A 84 45.01 9.93 -17.63
C TRP A 84 44.00 8.79 -17.59
N VAL A 85 43.99 7.90 -18.59
CA VAL A 85 43.09 6.74 -18.61
C VAL A 85 43.44 5.76 -17.47
N LEU A 86 44.72 5.53 -17.20
CA LEU A 86 45.19 4.70 -16.07
C LEU A 86 44.72 5.26 -14.73
N MET A 87 44.96 6.56 -14.51
CA MET A 87 44.55 7.26 -13.30
C MET A 87 43.04 7.13 -13.06
N LEU A 88 42.24 7.37 -14.10
CA LEU A 88 40.79 7.29 -13.99
C LEU A 88 40.34 5.84 -13.72
N ARG A 89 40.92 4.86 -14.41
CA ARG A 89 40.66 3.43 -14.17
C ARG A 89 40.93 3.06 -12.72
N ASP A 90 42.06 3.50 -12.17
CA ASP A 90 42.45 3.17 -10.79
C ASP A 90 41.48 3.79 -9.78
N ARG A 91 41.00 5.02 -10.03
CA ARG A 91 39.92 5.62 -9.22
C ARG A 91 38.62 4.81 -9.31
N TYR A 92 38.24 4.32 -10.49
CA TYR A 92 37.09 3.41 -10.65
C TYR A 92 37.29 2.10 -9.87
N ALA A 93 38.46 1.48 -9.97
CA ALA A 93 38.79 0.24 -9.28
C ALA A 93 38.68 0.40 -7.75
N VAL A 94 39.21 1.50 -7.20
CA VAL A 94 39.08 1.83 -5.76
C VAL A 94 37.60 1.95 -5.37
N HIS A 95 36.76 2.58 -6.20
CA HIS A 95 35.33 2.65 -5.91
C HIS A 95 34.63 1.29 -5.97
N LEU A 96 34.96 0.44 -6.94
CA LEU A 96 34.42 -0.92 -7.03
C LEU A 96 34.77 -1.74 -5.78
N GLU A 97 36.02 -1.70 -5.36
CA GLU A 97 36.49 -2.39 -4.15
C GLU A 97 35.80 -1.85 -2.89
N SER A 98 35.75 -0.53 -2.73
CA SER A 98 35.13 0.12 -1.56
C SER A 98 33.65 -0.20 -1.40
N GLN A 99 32.95 -0.42 -2.52
CA GLN A 99 31.53 -0.75 -2.55
C GLN A 99 31.26 -2.25 -2.65
N CYS A 100 32.32 -3.08 -2.69
CA CYS A 100 32.24 -4.53 -2.88
C CYS A 100 31.45 -4.93 -4.14
N ILE A 101 31.62 -4.18 -5.24
CA ILE A 101 30.96 -4.45 -6.52
C ILE A 101 31.73 -5.56 -7.23
N ARG A 102 31.01 -6.54 -7.77
CA ARG A 102 31.56 -7.64 -8.56
C ARG A 102 31.99 -7.11 -9.92
N GLN A 103 33.19 -7.49 -10.37
CA GLN A 103 33.60 -7.29 -11.75
C GLN A 103 33.04 -8.40 -12.64
N HIS A 104 32.47 -8.02 -13.78
CA HIS A 104 31.84 -8.93 -14.73
C HIS A 104 32.85 -9.43 -15.77
N ALA A 105 32.69 -10.66 -16.23
CA ALA A 105 33.70 -11.29 -17.07
C ALA A 105 33.65 -10.79 -18.53
N ASN A 106 32.44 -10.49 -19.01
CA ASN A 106 32.21 -10.15 -20.42
C ASN A 106 31.11 -9.10 -20.58
N ASP A 107 31.02 -8.52 -21.79
CA ASP A 107 30.04 -7.46 -22.08
C ASP A 107 28.61 -7.99 -22.21
N LEU A 108 28.43 -9.26 -22.58
CA LEU A 108 27.11 -9.88 -22.64
C LEU A 108 26.45 -9.91 -21.25
N GLU A 109 27.19 -10.32 -20.23
CA GLU A 109 26.75 -10.32 -18.83
C GLU A 109 26.39 -8.90 -18.36
N ARG A 110 27.16 -7.89 -18.76
CA ARG A 110 26.85 -6.48 -18.42
C ARG A 110 25.57 -6.00 -19.08
N ILE A 111 25.37 -6.33 -20.36
CA ILE A 111 24.16 -5.98 -21.11
C ILE A 111 22.95 -6.66 -20.49
N GLU A 112 23.03 -7.95 -20.16
CA GLU A 112 21.94 -8.69 -19.50
C GLU A 112 21.53 -8.05 -18.17
N PHE A 113 22.48 -7.62 -17.34
CA PHE A 113 22.16 -6.92 -16.09
C PHE A 113 21.53 -5.56 -16.31
N LEU A 114 21.98 -4.78 -17.31
CA LEU A 114 21.38 -3.50 -17.64
C LEU A 114 19.97 -3.66 -18.21
N ASP A 115 19.73 -4.67 -19.04
CA ASP A 115 18.40 -5.04 -19.54
C ASP A 115 17.48 -5.46 -18.39
N GLN A 116 18.00 -6.21 -17.41
CA GLN A 116 17.24 -6.57 -16.22
C GLN A 116 16.90 -5.34 -15.36
N VAL A 117 17.82 -4.38 -15.20
CA VAL A 117 17.52 -3.09 -14.55
C VAL A 117 16.41 -2.36 -15.28
N GLN A 118 16.46 -2.30 -16.61
CA GLN A 118 15.45 -1.59 -17.40
C GLN A 118 14.08 -2.25 -17.26
N ARG A 119 14.01 -3.58 -17.34
CA ARG A 119 12.77 -4.34 -17.08
C ARG A 119 12.23 -4.05 -15.68
N LEU A 120 13.07 -4.09 -14.64
CA LEU A 120 12.66 -3.82 -13.27
C LEU A 120 12.22 -2.37 -13.07
N SER A 121 12.83 -1.42 -13.80
CA SER A 121 12.42 -0.02 -13.79
C SER A 121 11.00 0.14 -14.35
N SER A 122 10.68 -0.51 -15.47
CA SER A 122 9.33 -0.48 -16.04
C SER A 122 8.28 -1.11 -15.10
N LEU A 123 8.61 -2.24 -14.47
CA LEU A 123 7.72 -2.84 -13.46
C LEU A 123 7.52 -1.93 -12.24
N LEU A 124 8.57 -1.21 -11.84
CA LEU A 124 8.49 -0.26 -10.74
C LEU A 124 7.66 0.97 -11.11
N GLU A 125 7.71 1.45 -12.36
CA GLU A 125 6.81 2.51 -12.84
C GLU A 125 5.33 2.10 -12.79
N GLU A 126 5.01 0.85 -13.14
CA GLU A 126 3.66 0.31 -12.99
C GLU A 126 3.22 0.29 -11.51
N TYR A 127 4.13 -0.09 -10.60
CA TYR A 127 3.91 -0.03 -9.16
C TYR A 127 3.69 1.40 -8.67
N GLY A 128 4.45 2.36 -9.21
CA GLY A 128 4.29 3.79 -8.94
C GLY A 128 2.91 4.31 -9.37
N GLN A 129 2.43 3.91 -10.55
CA GLN A 129 1.08 4.25 -11.02
C GLN A 129 0.00 3.64 -10.11
N ALA A 130 0.18 2.40 -9.64
CA ALA A 130 -0.75 1.79 -8.67
C ALA A 130 -0.74 2.51 -7.30
N HIS A 131 0.39 3.11 -6.91
CA HIS A 131 0.48 3.95 -5.72
C HIS A 131 -0.25 5.30 -5.90
N ASP A 132 -0.18 5.90 -7.10
CA ASP A 132 -0.93 7.11 -7.42
C ASP A 132 -2.45 6.86 -7.43
N ASP A 133 -2.89 5.76 -8.05
CA ASP A 133 -4.29 5.31 -8.00
C ASP A 133 -4.77 5.17 -6.53
N LEU A 134 -3.91 4.67 -5.64
CA LEU A 134 -4.25 4.49 -4.23
C LEU A 134 -4.37 5.83 -3.50
N THR A 135 -3.56 6.82 -3.90
CA THR A 135 -3.67 8.19 -3.40
C THR A 135 -5.02 8.81 -3.80
N ASP A 136 -5.47 8.57 -5.03
CA ASP A 136 -6.78 9.03 -5.50
C ASP A 136 -7.93 8.30 -4.82
N LEU A 137 -7.81 6.99 -4.61
CA LEU A 137 -8.78 6.20 -3.85
C LEU A 137 -8.95 6.74 -2.41
N LEU A 138 -7.86 7.14 -1.75
CA LEU A 138 -7.91 7.76 -0.43
C LEU A 138 -8.72 9.07 -0.45
N GLN A 139 -8.59 9.87 -1.50
CA GLN A 139 -9.38 11.10 -1.67
C GLN A 139 -10.87 10.78 -1.90
N ALA A 140 -11.17 9.79 -2.73
CA ALA A 140 -12.54 9.34 -2.99
C ALA A 140 -13.22 8.80 -1.72
N LEU A 141 -12.53 7.97 -0.93
CA LEU A 141 -13.02 7.46 0.36
C LEU A 141 -13.21 8.57 1.39
N LYS A 142 -12.29 9.55 1.44
CA LYS A 142 -12.42 10.72 2.30
C LYS A 142 -13.65 11.56 1.93
N LYS A 143 -13.93 11.71 0.63
CA LYS A 143 -15.14 12.39 0.13
C LYS A 143 -16.39 11.64 0.54
N LEU A 144 -16.48 10.33 0.28
CA LEU A 144 -17.64 9.51 0.67
C LEU A 144 -17.91 9.55 2.18
N ARG A 145 -16.87 9.40 3.00
CA ARG A 145 -17.00 9.53 4.46
C ARG A 145 -17.58 10.90 4.86
N ASN A 146 -17.12 11.98 4.22
CA ASN A 146 -17.62 13.32 4.50
C ASN A 146 -19.07 13.50 3.99
N ASP A 147 -19.43 12.89 2.86
CA ASP A 147 -20.81 12.91 2.36
C ASP A 147 -21.75 12.24 3.38
N TRP A 148 -21.37 11.09 3.93
CA TRP A 148 -22.15 10.38 4.95
C TRP A 148 -22.35 11.18 6.25
N LYS A 149 -21.38 12.01 6.63
CA LYS A 149 -21.52 12.95 7.76
C LYS A 149 -22.65 13.95 7.56
N HIS A 150 -22.97 14.30 6.31
CA HIS A 150 -23.98 15.33 5.97
C HIS A 150 -25.28 14.75 5.38
N ARG A 151 -25.35 13.44 5.12
CA ARG A 151 -26.49 12.73 4.52
C ARG A 151 -27.67 12.42 5.45
N LYS A 152 -27.72 13.02 6.65
CA LYS A 152 -28.80 12.77 7.62
C LYS A 152 -30.20 12.88 7.01
N ARG A 153 -30.45 13.90 6.19
CA ARG A 153 -31.76 14.12 5.57
C ARG A 153 -32.12 13.02 4.58
N ASP A 154 -31.15 12.57 3.79
CA ASP A 154 -31.35 11.50 2.81
C ASP A 154 -31.63 10.17 3.50
N VAL A 155 -30.88 9.89 4.58
CA VAL A 155 -31.14 8.73 5.45
C VAL A 155 -32.54 8.79 6.07
N GLU A 156 -32.97 9.95 6.57
CA GLU A 156 -34.33 10.13 7.08
C GLU A 156 -35.40 9.87 6.02
N ASN A 157 -35.19 10.31 4.78
CA ASN A 157 -36.11 10.02 3.68
C ASN A 157 -36.17 8.53 3.34
N ILE A 158 -35.03 7.83 3.34
CA ILE A 158 -34.98 6.37 3.10
C ILE A 158 -35.72 5.63 4.22
N VAL A 159 -35.48 5.98 5.48
CA VAL A 159 -36.16 5.37 6.63
C VAL A 159 -37.68 5.60 6.55
N LEU A 160 -38.12 6.81 6.19
CA LEU A 160 -39.54 7.09 5.95
C LEU A 160 -40.11 6.26 4.81
N SER A 161 -39.34 6.08 3.72
CA SER A 161 -39.74 5.22 2.60
C SER A 161 -39.92 3.77 3.04
N ILE A 162 -38.95 3.20 3.76
CA ILE A 162 -39.01 1.83 4.31
C ILE A 162 -40.25 1.63 5.18
N LEU A 163 -40.48 2.57 6.11
CA LEU A 163 -41.64 2.53 6.99
C LEU A 163 -42.97 2.67 6.23
N SER A 164 -42.99 3.40 5.12
CA SER A 164 -44.18 3.54 4.27
C SER A 164 -44.42 2.34 3.34
N SER A 165 -43.36 1.62 2.96
CA SER A 165 -43.42 0.47 2.06
C SER A 165 -43.60 -0.85 2.80
N SER A 166 -43.40 -0.88 4.13
CA SER A 166 -43.61 -2.09 4.91
C SER A 166 -45.06 -2.53 4.72
N SER A 167 -45.24 -3.65 4.03
CA SER A 167 -46.52 -4.18 3.57
C SER A 167 -47.41 -4.74 4.69
N ASN A 168 -47.11 -4.39 5.95
CA ASN A 168 -47.92 -4.80 7.09
C ASN A 168 -49.06 -3.81 7.32
N PRO A 169 -50.33 -4.21 7.05
CA PRO A 169 -51.51 -3.44 7.43
C PRO A 169 -51.83 -3.66 8.92
N HIS A 170 -50.81 -3.75 9.78
CA HIS A 170 -50.99 -3.94 11.21
C HIS A 170 -51.16 -2.58 11.91
N PRO A 171 -52.19 -2.39 12.75
CA PRO A 171 -52.51 -1.12 13.41
C PRO A 171 -51.51 -0.69 14.50
N GLU A 172 -50.47 -1.49 14.76
CA GLU A 172 -49.68 -1.50 15.99
C GLU A 172 -48.70 -0.32 16.15
N TYR A 173 -48.38 0.38 15.05
CA TYR A 173 -47.63 1.63 15.10
C TYR A 173 -48.06 2.63 14.03
N ARG A 174 -47.87 3.93 14.30
CA ARG A 174 -48.20 5.03 13.39
C ARG A 174 -47.03 6.00 13.27
N ILE A 175 -46.80 6.49 12.06
CA ILE A 175 -45.82 7.55 11.81
C ILE A 175 -46.53 8.89 11.92
N VAL A 176 -46.05 9.77 12.79
CA VAL A 176 -46.68 11.08 13.03
C VAL A 176 -45.65 12.19 12.87
N LYS A 177 -45.98 13.20 12.08
CA LYS A 177 -45.28 14.48 12.08
C LYS A 177 -45.75 15.31 13.27
N ILE A 178 -44.82 15.70 14.13
CA ILE A 178 -45.16 16.36 15.39
C ILE A 178 -45.63 17.79 15.17
N THR A 179 -46.84 18.10 15.63
CA THR A 179 -47.41 19.44 15.70
C THR A 179 -47.51 19.87 17.17
N ARG A 180 -47.93 21.12 17.43
CA ARG A 180 -48.09 21.63 18.80
C ARG A 180 -49.06 20.78 19.64
N THR A 181 -50.10 20.20 19.04
CA THR A 181 -51.08 19.35 19.73
C THR A 181 -50.49 18.00 20.15
N HIS A 182 -49.51 17.47 19.40
CA HIS A 182 -48.85 16.20 19.71
C HIS A 182 -47.85 16.29 20.87
N LEU A 183 -47.32 17.49 21.16
CA LEU A 183 -46.30 17.69 22.19
C LEU A 183 -46.79 17.27 23.58
N ALA A 184 -47.98 17.72 23.96
CA ALA A 184 -48.57 17.39 25.25
C ALA A 184 -48.89 15.90 25.34
N THR A 185 -49.39 15.28 24.26
CA THR A 185 -49.77 13.87 24.22
C THR A 185 -48.56 12.94 24.34
N LEU A 186 -47.50 13.19 23.56
CA LEU A 186 -46.28 12.37 23.49
C LEU A 186 -45.19 12.79 24.49
N GLY A 187 -45.39 13.90 25.22
CA GLY A 187 -44.42 14.41 26.18
C GLY A 187 -43.16 14.97 25.53
N LEU A 188 -43.28 15.52 24.33
CA LEU A 188 -42.16 16.05 23.54
C LEU A 188 -41.96 17.54 23.78
N GLY A 189 -40.70 18.02 23.67
CA GLY A 189 -40.38 19.45 23.74
C GLY A 189 -40.60 20.16 22.40
N PHE A 190 -40.65 21.50 22.42
CA PHE A 190 -40.84 22.33 21.22
C PHE A 190 -39.82 22.05 20.09
N SER A 191 -38.60 21.60 20.42
CA SER A 191 -37.58 21.19 19.46
C SER A 191 -37.92 19.94 18.64
N SER A 192 -39.06 19.29 18.93
CA SER A 192 -39.59 18.14 18.22
C SER A 192 -40.64 18.50 17.16
N ILE A 193 -41.16 19.73 17.16
CA ILE A 193 -42.14 20.18 16.15
C ILE A 193 -41.53 20.02 14.76
N GLY A 194 -42.31 19.46 13.83
CA GLY A 194 -41.93 19.26 12.44
C GLY A 194 -41.12 17.99 12.17
N LYS A 195 -40.67 17.27 13.21
CA LYS A 195 -39.95 15.99 13.07
C LYS A 195 -40.92 14.82 13.01
N HIS A 196 -40.47 13.70 12.45
CA HIS A 196 -41.25 12.47 12.37
C HIS A 196 -40.91 11.53 13.53
N TYR A 197 -41.95 10.89 14.07
CA TYR A 197 -41.83 9.91 15.14
C TYR A 197 -42.65 8.67 14.79
N ILE A 198 -42.11 7.51 15.17
CA ILE A 198 -42.84 6.25 15.23
C ILE A 198 -43.54 6.23 16.59
N VAL A 199 -44.85 6.07 16.60
CA VAL A 199 -45.68 6.01 17.81
C VAL A 199 -46.26 4.60 17.90
N TYR A 200 -45.99 3.90 19.00
CA TYR A 200 -46.44 2.53 19.21
C TYR A 200 -47.74 2.50 20.01
N GLU A 201 -48.61 1.54 19.73
CA GLU A 201 -49.80 1.30 20.55
C GLU A 201 -49.43 0.84 21.97
N SER A 202 -50.23 1.24 22.96
CA SER A 202 -49.93 1.00 24.38
C SER A 202 -50.02 -0.48 24.79
N SER A 203 -50.66 -1.32 23.98
CA SER A 203 -50.77 -2.77 24.16
C SER A 203 -49.55 -3.54 23.64
N MET A 204 -48.63 -2.89 22.93
CA MET A 204 -47.50 -3.55 22.29
C MET A 204 -46.43 -3.95 23.30
N SER A 205 -45.96 -5.19 23.23
CA SER A 205 -44.83 -5.68 24.04
C SER A 205 -43.53 -4.97 23.64
N ASP A 206 -42.54 -5.00 24.54
CA ASP A 206 -41.25 -4.37 24.26
C ASP A 206 -40.44 -5.16 23.23
N GLU A 207 -40.63 -6.48 23.13
CA GLU A 207 -40.07 -7.32 22.07
C GLU A 207 -40.57 -6.88 20.70
N SER A 208 -41.88 -6.74 20.51
CA SER A 208 -42.44 -6.37 19.20
C SER A 208 -42.03 -4.95 18.75
N LYS A 209 -41.83 -4.02 19.69
CA LYS A 209 -41.29 -2.68 19.37
C LYS A 209 -39.84 -2.76 18.87
N LYS A 210 -39.02 -3.61 19.49
CA LYS A 210 -37.64 -3.87 19.05
C LYS A 210 -37.63 -4.56 17.69
N ASP A 211 -38.52 -5.52 17.47
CA ASP A 211 -38.62 -6.23 16.19
C ASP A 211 -38.93 -5.28 15.03
N ILE A 212 -39.84 -4.31 15.21
CA ILE A 212 -40.10 -3.28 14.19
C ILE A 212 -38.83 -2.49 13.88
N LEU A 213 -38.12 -2.02 14.91
CA LEU A 213 -36.92 -1.19 14.71
C LEU A 213 -35.76 -2.00 14.13
N ASN A 214 -35.64 -3.28 14.48
CA ASN A 214 -34.68 -4.20 13.88
C ASN A 214 -35.02 -4.49 12.41
N ASN A 215 -36.29 -4.63 12.06
CA ASN A 215 -36.72 -4.77 10.67
C ASN A 215 -36.35 -3.53 9.85
N VAL A 216 -36.62 -2.32 10.38
CA VAL A 216 -36.20 -1.06 9.74
C VAL A 216 -34.68 -0.97 9.58
N ALA A 217 -33.93 -1.37 10.60
CA ALA A 217 -32.47 -1.40 10.53
C ALA A 217 -31.95 -2.42 9.52
N ARG A 218 -32.59 -3.58 9.40
CA ARG A 218 -32.28 -4.62 8.41
C ARG A 218 -32.54 -4.12 7.00
N ASP A 219 -33.71 -3.56 6.74
CA ASP A 219 -34.10 -3.05 5.43
C ASP A 219 -33.19 -1.88 5.00
N PHE A 220 -32.90 -0.97 5.93
CA PHE A 220 -31.91 0.09 5.69
C PHE A 220 -30.52 -0.50 5.42
N GLY A 221 -30.13 -1.52 6.18
CA GLY A 221 -28.88 -2.25 5.99
C GLY A 221 -28.75 -2.85 4.59
N MET A 222 -29.83 -3.42 4.04
CA MET A 222 -29.85 -3.93 2.66
C MET A 222 -29.63 -2.81 1.64
N VAL A 223 -30.35 -1.69 1.76
CA VAL A 223 -30.19 -0.52 0.88
C VAL A 223 -28.77 0.03 0.97
N PHE A 224 -28.21 0.11 2.19
CA PHE A 224 -26.84 0.55 2.40
C PHE A 224 -25.84 -0.41 1.75
N GLN A 225 -26.01 -1.72 1.94
CA GLN A 225 -25.11 -2.73 1.38
C GLN A 225 -25.09 -2.68 -0.15
N GLU A 226 -26.24 -2.51 -0.80
CA GLU A 226 -26.30 -2.34 -2.24
C GLU A 226 -25.59 -1.05 -2.69
N ASN A 227 -25.82 0.06 -2.01
CA ASN A 227 -25.12 1.31 -2.31
C ASN A 227 -23.61 1.20 -2.11
N ALA A 228 -23.18 0.55 -1.03
CA ALA A 228 -21.77 0.31 -0.74
C ALA A 228 -21.14 -0.62 -1.79
N ALA A 229 -21.84 -1.66 -2.22
CA ALA A 229 -21.41 -2.56 -3.29
C ALA A 229 -21.26 -1.81 -4.63
N GLN A 230 -22.21 -0.94 -4.98
CA GLN A 230 -22.10 -0.10 -6.18
C GLN A 230 -20.93 0.88 -6.10
N ASN A 231 -20.69 1.51 -4.95
CA ASN A 231 -19.55 2.39 -4.75
C ASN A 231 -18.22 1.61 -4.84
N LEU A 232 -18.16 0.42 -4.26
CA LEU A 232 -17.02 -0.49 -4.36
C LEU A 232 -16.78 -0.94 -5.80
N ALA A 233 -17.81 -1.32 -6.54
CA ALA A 233 -17.69 -1.70 -7.95
C ALA A 233 -17.18 -0.54 -8.81
N ARG A 234 -17.65 0.68 -8.57
CA ARG A 234 -17.13 1.89 -9.23
C ARG A 234 -15.66 2.12 -8.89
N MET A 235 -15.27 1.99 -7.62
CA MET A 235 -13.85 2.09 -7.23
C MET A 235 -13.00 1.00 -7.86
N ALA A 236 -13.48 -0.24 -7.89
CA ALA A 236 -12.76 -1.36 -8.51
C ALA A 236 -12.59 -1.18 -10.03
N GLY A 237 -13.57 -0.56 -10.69
CA GLY A 237 -13.45 -0.16 -12.09
C GLY A 237 -12.48 1.01 -12.31
N SER A 238 -12.53 2.03 -11.46
CA SER A 238 -11.66 3.23 -11.58
C SER A 238 -10.22 2.99 -11.15
N TYR A 239 -9.98 2.09 -10.20
CA TYR A 239 -8.67 1.85 -9.59
C TYR A 239 -8.20 0.41 -9.78
N HIS A 240 -8.41 -0.11 -10.99
CA HIS A 240 -8.28 -1.53 -11.30
C HIS A 240 -6.94 -2.15 -10.87
N ARG A 241 -5.84 -1.38 -10.91
CA ARG A 241 -4.49 -1.83 -10.52
C ARG A 241 -4.33 -2.10 -9.02
N ILE A 242 -5.21 -1.54 -8.20
CA ILE A 242 -5.26 -1.82 -6.75
C ILE A 242 -6.12 -3.06 -6.49
N PHE A 243 -7.18 -3.23 -7.28
CA PHE A 243 -8.22 -4.24 -7.06
C PHE A 243 -8.00 -5.52 -7.87
N GLN A 244 -7.14 -5.53 -8.89
CA GLN A 244 -6.78 -6.73 -9.62
C GLN A 244 -5.39 -7.23 -9.25
N LYS A 245 -5.40 -8.54 -8.97
CA LYS A 245 -4.29 -9.49 -8.91
C LYS A 245 -3.32 -9.39 -7.73
N GLU A 246 -3.04 -10.57 -7.17
CA GLU A 246 -1.74 -10.90 -6.57
C GLU A 246 -0.69 -10.50 -7.59
N GLU A 247 0.25 -9.63 -7.22
CA GLU A 247 1.38 -9.28 -8.08
C GLU A 247 2.08 -10.61 -8.46
N ASP A 248 1.94 -11.05 -9.73
CA ASP A 248 2.51 -12.33 -10.21
C ASP A 248 4.05 -12.37 -10.05
N VAL A 249 4.67 -11.21 -9.82
CA VAL A 249 6.11 -11.04 -9.63
C VAL A 249 6.36 -10.11 -8.43
N ASP A 250 7.04 -10.63 -7.41
CA ASP A 250 7.58 -9.81 -6.32
C ASP A 250 8.77 -8.99 -6.84
N VAL A 251 8.50 -7.77 -7.31
CA VAL A 251 9.50 -6.84 -7.84
C VAL A 251 10.63 -6.61 -6.84
N LEU A 252 10.33 -6.64 -5.54
CA LEU A 252 11.33 -6.41 -4.53
C LEU A 252 12.30 -7.59 -4.39
N ASP A 253 11.78 -8.82 -4.42
CA ASP A 253 12.62 -10.02 -4.42
C ASP A 253 13.53 -10.06 -5.65
N GLU A 254 13.02 -9.71 -6.83
CA GLU A 254 13.82 -9.64 -8.06
C GLU A 254 14.91 -8.56 -7.99
N ILE A 255 14.62 -7.37 -7.45
CA ILE A 255 15.64 -6.33 -7.22
C ILE A 255 16.69 -6.83 -6.22
N GLN A 256 16.30 -7.56 -5.18
CA GLN A 256 17.23 -8.13 -4.22
C GLN A 256 18.11 -9.23 -4.84
N LYS A 257 17.57 -10.09 -5.70
CA LYS A 257 18.33 -11.10 -6.45
C LYS A 257 19.36 -10.43 -7.37
N LEU A 258 18.94 -9.42 -8.12
CA LEU A 258 19.86 -8.65 -8.97
C LEU A 258 20.97 -7.99 -8.14
N ALA A 259 20.63 -7.36 -7.01
CA ALA A 259 21.62 -6.78 -6.11
C ALA A 259 22.62 -7.84 -5.59
N GLN A 260 22.16 -9.05 -5.25
CA GLN A 260 23.06 -10.13 -4.83
C GLN A 260 24.02 -10.60 -5.95
N GLN A 261 23.62 -10.47 -7.21
CA GLN A 261 24.46 -10.83 -8.35
C GLN A 261 25.52 -9.76 -8.66
N VAL A 262 25.19 -8.48 -8.42
CA VAL A 262 26.07 -7.32 -8.67
C VAL A 262 27.09 -7.08 -7.54
N TYR A 263 26.76 -7.43 -6.29
CA TYR A 263 27.65 -7.20 -5.14
C TYR A 263 28.29 -8.48 -4.62
N ILE A 264 29.61 -8.46 -4.35
CA ILE A 264 30.38 -9.58 -3.77
C ILE A 264 29.96 -9.83 -2.32
N THR A 265 29.78 -8.75 -1.56
CA THR A 265 29.30 -8.79 -0.17
C THR A 265 28.08 -7.92 -0.06
N ARG A 266 27.01 -8.43 0.56
CA ARG A 266 25.73 -7.73 0.68
C ARG A 266 25.97 -6.35 1.32
N PRO A 267 25.66 -5.23 0.62
CA PRO A 267 25.97 -3.91 1.15
C PRO A 267 25.16 -3.67 2.43
N ARG A 268 25.82 -3.27 3.52
CA ARG A 268 25.16 -2.97 4.81
C ARG A 268 24.04 -1.92 4.69
N SER A 269 24.07 -1.09 3.65
CA SER A 269 23.09 -0.02 3.39
C SER A 269 21.94 -0.38 2.42
N VAL A 270 21.90 -1.62 1.91
CA VAL A 270 20.76 -2.09 1.07
C VAL A 270 19.69 -2.77 1.91
N ILE A 271 19.94 -2.97 3.21
CA ILE A 271 18.99 -3.59 4.13
C ILE A 271 18.78 -2.63 5.30
N LEU A 272 17.73 -1.82 5.23
CA LEU A 272 17.00 -1.60 6.48
C LEU A 272 16.37 -2.95 6.80
N PRO A 273 16.55 -3.49 8.03
CA PRO A 273 15.92 -4.75 8.42
C PRO A 273 14.43 -4.60 8.18
N TYR A 274 13.94 -5.33 7.17
CA TYR A 274 12.54 -5.48 6.93
C TYR A 274 11.92 -6.04 8.22
N PRO A 275 10.88 -5.42 8.81
CA PRO A 275 10.11 -6.08 9.84
C PRO A 275 9.24 -7.13 9.13
N THR A 276 9.82 -8.28 8.78
CA THR A 276 9.06 -9.50 8.47
C THR A 276 8.50 -9.96 9.80
N SER A 277 7.44 -9.31 10.27
CA SER A 277 6.62 -9.79 11.36
C SER A 277 5.24 -10.13 10.82
N LEU A 278 5.20 -11.13 9.94
CA LEU A 278 4.22 -12.21 10.09
C LEU A 278 5.04 -13.43 10.53
N PRO A 279 4.85 -13.95 11.75
CA PRO A 279 5.53 -15.16 12.16
C PRO A 279 4.98 -16.31 11.31
N THR A 280 5.80 -16.84 10.40
CA THR A 280 5.58 -18.20 9.92
C THR A 280 5.76 -19.12 11.12
N SER A 281 4.71 -19.90 11.39
CA SER A 281 4.68 -20.95 12.41
C SER A 281 5.71 -22.04 12.08
N ALA A 282 6.99 -21.75 12.32
CA ALA A 282 8.08 -22.71 12.09
C ALA A 282 9.34 -22.32 12.88
N ALA A 283 9.19 -21.93 14.14
CA ALA A 283 10.32 -21.84 15.08
C ALA A 283 9.84 -22.00 16.52
N ALA A 284 9.19 -23.13 16.82
CA ALA A 284 9.05 -23.60 18.20
C ALA A 284 10.39 -24.20 18.65
N GLY A 285 11.36 -23.31 18.92
CA GLY A 285 12.58 -23.62 19.65
C GLY A 285 12.39 -23.21 21.11
N THR A 286 12.31 -24.21 21.98
CA THR A 286 12.33 -24.15 23.45
C THR A 286 13.02 -22.92 24.05
N THR A 287 12.23 -22.03 24.67
CA THR A 287 12.72 -21.06 25.65
C THR A 287 11.96 -21.25 26.96
N THR A 288 12.74 -21.38 28.03
CA THR A 288 12.29 -21.70 29.39
C THR A 288 11.61 -20.49 30.05
N ALA A 289 10.72 -20.78 31.00
CA ALA A 289 9.76 -19.86 31.62
C ALA A 289 10.34 -18.73 32.51
N ALA A 290 11.63 -18.39 32.40
CA ALA A 290 12.29 -17.47 33.34
C ALA A 290 12.33 -15.99 32.91
N ASP A 291 12.19 -15.67 31.61
CA ASP A 291 12.41 -14.29 31.12
C ASP A 291 11.13 -13.47 30.84
N ALA A 292 9.96 -13.97 31.22
CA ALA A 292 8.67 -13.30 30.97
C ALA A 292 8.38 -12.08 31.88
N ALA A 293 9.21 -11.79 32.88
CA ALA A 293 8.88 -10.82 33.92
C ALA A 293 9.32 -9.36 33.63
N THR A 294 10.23 -9.12 32.69
CA THR A 294 10.87 -7.79 32.54
C THR A 294 10.42 -6.99 31.30
N ALA A 295 9.59 -7.57 30.43
CA ALA A 295 9.15 -6.95 29.17
C ALA A 295 7.85 -6.12 29.29
N LYS A 296 7.46 -5.68 30.49
CA LYS A 296 6.13 -5.10 30.75
C LYS A 296 6.03 -3.57 30.75
N ARG A 297 7.00 -2.83 30.19
CA ARG A 297 6.95 -1.35 30.27
C ARG A 297 7.10 -0.51 29.01
N ASN A 298 7.35 -1.07 27.82
CA ASN A 298 7.51 -0.27 26.59
C ASN A 298 6.72 -0.79 25.38
N SER A 299 5.42 -1.08 25.51
CA SER A 299 4.57 -1.45 24.36
C SER A 299 3.41 -0.48 24.12
N THR A 300 3.68 0.65 23.47
CA THR A 300 2.62 1.54 22.96
C THR A 300 2.65 1.73 21.44
N PHE A 301 3.53 1.02 20.72
CA PHE A 301 3.63 1.12 19.25
C PHE A 301 3.31 -0.18 18.50
N LEU A 302 3.49 -1.35 19.13
CA LEU A 302 3.23 -2.67 18.51
C LEU A 302 1.77 -3.13 18.54
N GLU A 303 0.93 -2.56 19.42
CA GLU A 303 -0.47 -3.00 19.56
C GLU A 303 -1.42 -2.47 18.47
N ARG A 304 -1.00 -1.47 17.65
CA ARG A 304 -1.85 -0.93 16.56
C ARG A 304 -1.74 -1.71 15.24
N ARG A 305 -0.94 -2.77 15.16
CA ARG A 305 -0.77 -3.59 13.94
C ARG A 305 -1.52 -4.94 13.96
N LYS A 306 -2.33 -5.22 14.99
CA LYS A 306 -3.08 -6.49 15.15
C LYS A 306 -4.44 -6.56 14.45
N SER A 307 -4.69 -5.79 13.39
CA SER A 307 -5.97 -5.82 12.68
C SER A 307 -5.85 -6.14 11.19
N VAL A 308 -4.89 -6.96 10.81
CA VAL A 308 -4.98 -7.77 9.58
C VAL A 308 -5.30 -9.18 10.05
N ILE A 309 -6.60 -9.46 10.22
CA ILE A 309 -7.06 -10.83 10.41
C ILE A 309 -6.98 -11.47 9.03
N ILE A 310 -5.92 -12.25 8.80
CA ILE A 310 -5.93 -13.26 7.75
C ILE A 310 -6.85 -14.35 8.29
N LEU A 311 -8.11 -14.36 7.85
CA LEU A 311 -8.93 -15.56 7.94
C LEU A 311 -8.32 -16.53 6.92
N GLU A 312 -7.49 -17.46 7.40
CA GLU A 312 -7.33 -18.72 6.70
C GLU A 312 -8.75 -19.29 6.57
N SER A 313 -9.21 -19.47 5.34
CA SER A 313 -10.43 -20.22 5.08
C SER A 313 -10.20 -21.64 5.59
N GLU A 314 -10.70 -21.93 6.79
CA GLU A 314 -10.89 -23.29 7.26
C GLU A 314 -11.89 -23.97 6.33
N ASP A 315 -11.39 -24.52 5.22
CA ASP A 315 -12.11 -25.46 4.39
C ASP A 315 -12.32 -26.75 5.21
N ASN A 316 -13.39 -26.76 6.00
CA ASN A 316 -13.95 -27.98 6.55
C ASN A 316 -14.57 -28.79 5.40
N SER A 317 -13.75 -29.61 4.74
CA SER A 317 -14.19 -30.65 3.81
C SER A 317 -13.73 -32.04 4.28
N ASN A 318 -14.21 -32.45 5.45
CA ASN A 318 -14.36 -33.86 5.77
C ASN A 318 -15.70 -34.35 5.21
N ASP A 319 -15.74 -34.65 3.91
CA ASP A 319 -16.60 -35.74 3.42
C ASP A 319 -16.10 -36.22 2.05
N SER A 320 -15.32 -37.31 2.09
CA SER A 320 -14.78 -37.97 0.90
C SER A 320 -15.40 -39.35 0.76
N LEU A 321 -16.55 -39.46 0.08
CA LEU A 321 -16.96 -40.72 -0.53
C LEU A 321 -17.65 -40.50 -1.88
N ALA A 322 -16.87 -40.82 -2.92
CA ALA A 322 -17.27 -41.42 -4.20
C ALA A 322 -18.38 -40.73 -5.03
N ASN A 323 -17.95 -40.00 -6.07
CA ASN A 323 -18.47 -40.26 -7.41
C ASN A 323 -17.54 -39.72 -8.49
N GLU A 324 -16.90 -40.63 -9.22
CA GLU A 324 -16.32 -40.35 -10.53
C GLU A 324 -17.47 -40.17 -11.52
N ASN A 325 -17.68 -38.94 -12.00
CA ASN A 325 -18.07 -38.66 -13.38
C ASN A 325 -18.01 -37.14 -13.59
N GLY A 326 -17.25 -36.76 -14.61
CA GLY A 326 -16.85 -35.39 -14.86
C GLY A 326 -18.00 -34.47 -15.23
N GLU A 327 -17.98 -33.29 -14.63
CA GLU A 327 -18.28 -32.03 -15.28
C GLU A 327 -17.41 -30.97 -14.60
N GLN A 328 -16.45 -30.41 -15.35
CA GLN A 328 -15.63 -29.28 -14.92
C GLN A 328 -16.52 -28.03 -14.83
N TYR A 329 -17.19 -27.86 -13.70
CA TYR A 329 -17.60 -26.53 -13.27
C TYR A 329 -16.36 -25.84 -12.70
N GLN A 330 -15.72 -25.01 -13.51
CA GLN A 330 -14.82 -23.97 -13.00
C GLN A 330 -15.67 -23.04 -12.13
N ASP A 331 -15.65 -23.30 -10.83
CA ASP A 331 -16.09 -22.35 -9.83
C ASP A 331 -15.11 -21.17 -9.85
N ASN A 332 -15.40 -20.20 -10.71
CA ASN A 332 -14.81 -18.86 -10.67
C ASN A 332 -15.34 -18.16 -9.41
N THR A 333 -14.96 -18.65 -8.24
CA THR A 333 -14.92 -17.84 -7.04
C THR A 333 -13.84 -16.80 -7.29
N ILE A 334 -14.26 -15.67 -7.87
CA ILE A 334 -13.50 -14.43 -7.93
C ILE A 334 -13.05 -14.18 -6.49
N ARG A 335 -11.83 -14.59 -6.16
CA ARG A 335 -11.18 -14.25 -4.90
C ARG A 335 -11.11 -12.74 -4.90
N SER A 336 -12.09 -12.15 -4.24
CA SER A 336 -12.20 -10.70 -4.15
C SER A 336 -10.90 -10.19 -3.53
N PRO A 337 -10.29 -9.15 -4.10
CA PRO A 337 -9.00 -8.64 -3.64
C PRO A 337 -9.04 -8.46 -2.13
N MET A 338 -8.08 -9.12 -1.46
CA MET A 338 -7.92 -9.25 0.00
C MET A 338 -8.03 -7.91 0.76
N VAL A 339 -7.87 -6.79 0.03
CA VAL A 339 -7.83 -5.41 0.50
C VAL A 339 -9.15 -4.92 1.14
N PHE A 340 -10.30 -5.50 0.77
CA PHE A 340 -11.61 -5.04 1.28
C PHE A 340 -12.52 -6.18 1.74
N ASN A 341 -11.98 -7.19 2.43
CA ASN A 341 -12.81 -8.11 3.20
C ASN A 341 -13.33 -7.40 4.48
N MET A 342 -14.19 -6.41 4.30
CA MET A 342 -14.77 -5.61 5.38
C MET A 342 -15.95 -6.38 5.99
N ALA A 343 -16.00 -6.45 7.31
CA ALA A 343 -17.18 -6.96 8.01
C ALA A 343 -18.43 -6.17 7.59
N LYS A 344 -19.53 -6.88 7.38
CA LYS A 344 -20.82 -6.26 7.05
C LYS A 344 -21.19 -5.23 8.14
N PRO A 345 -21.57 -3.99 7.79
CA PRO A 345 -21.96 -3.00 8.78
C PRO A 345 -23.23 -3.46 9.50
N ILE A 346 -23.20 -3.39 10.83
CA ILE A 346 -24.33 -3.74 11.69
C ILE A 346 -25.07 -2.45 12.04
N PHE A 347 -26.28 -2.30 11.49
CA PHE A 347 -27.13 -1.12 11.74
C PHE A 347 -28.05 -1.28 12.94
N GLU A 348 -28.23 -2.51 13.42
CA GLU A 348 -29.01 -2.80 14.62
C GLU A 348 -28.44 -2.02 15.82
N PRO A 349 -29.25 -1.17 16.49
CA PRO A 349 -28.79 -0.45 17.68
C PRO A 349 -28.43 -1.45 18.78
N ALA A 350 -27.27 -1.27 19.40
CA ALA A 350 -26.87 -2.14 20.50
C ALA A 350 -27.80 -1.95 21.71
N GLY A 351 -27.86 -2.94 22.60
CA GLY A 351 -28.74 -2.96 23.79
C GLY A 351 -28.75 -1.66 24.62
N TRP A 352 -27.63 -0.92 24.62
CA TRP A 352 -27.43 0.35 25.32
C TRP A 352 -27.82 1.62 24.53
N ASP A 353 -28.15 1.52 23.25
CA ASP A 353 -28.60 2.66 22.41
C ASP A 353 -30.13 2.89 22.49
N TRP A 354 -30.88 1.84 22.83
CA TRP A 354 -32.33 1.85 23.01
C TRP A 354 -32.87 2.89 24.02
N PRO A 355 -32.21 3.15 25.17
CA PRO A 355 -32.51 4.26 26.10
C PRO A 355 -32.63 5.65 25.45
N HIS A 356 -31.86 5.89 24.40
CA HIS A 356 -31.79 7.18 23.72
C HIS A 356 -32.73 7.28 22.50
N LEU A 357 -33.25 6.14 22.03
CA LEU A 357 -34.15 6.06 20.89
C LEU A 357 -35.62 5.96 21.33
N LEU A 358 -35.91 5.27 22.43
CA LEU A 358 -37.26 5.08 22.96
C LEU A 358 -37.58 6.07 24.08
N LYS A 359 -38.63 6.86 23.88
CA LYS A 359 -39.17 7.76 24.91
C LYS A 359 -40.51 7.25 25.41
N TYR A 360 -40.61 7.07 26.73
CA TYR A 360 -41.84 6.66 27.41
C TYR A 360 -42.46 7.84 28.16
N LYS A 361 -43.76 8.00 28.01
CA LYS A 361 -44.56 8.89 28.85
C LYS A 361 -45.55 8.08 29.67
N ARG A 362 -45.39 8.07 31.00
CA ARG A 362 -46.33 7.45 31.94
C ARG A 362 -47.67 8.21 31.92
N SER A 363 -48.79 7.49 31.91
CA SER A 363 -50.11 8.13 32.07
C SER A 363 -50.21 8.82 33.43
N ARG A 364 -50.88 9.98 33.48
CA ARG A 364 -51.16 10.69 34.73
C ARG A 364 -52.09 9.81 35.57
N THR A 365 -51.56 9.15 36.59
CA THR A 365 -52.41 8.61 37.65
C THR A 365 -53.09 9.79 38.36
N ARG A 366 -54.38 9.62 38.66
CA ARG A 366 -55.31 10.66 39.16
C ARG A 366 -55.00 11.13 40.60
N SER A 367 -53.74 11.09 41.02
CA SER A 367 -53.26 11.49 42.35
C SER A 367 -52.24 12.63 42.24
N GLY A 368 -52.75 13.85 42.40
CA GLY A 368 -52.14 14.90 43.23
C GLY A 368 -50.83 15.58 42.85
N ASN A 369 -49.86 14.96 42.16
CA ASN A 369 -48.55 15.58 41.94
C ASN A 369 -48.36 16.12 40.52
N ARG A 370 -48.27 17.46 40.41
CA ARG A 370 -48.20 18.24 39.17
C ARG A 370 -46.90 18.12 38.37
N SER A 371 -45.97 17.24 38.74
CA SER A 371 -44.76 16.99 37.97
C SER A 371 -44.90 15.70 37.17
N GLY A 372 -45.16 15.83 35.86
CA GLY A 372 -45.03 14.69 34.95
C GLY A 372 -43.54 14.33 34.86
N SER A 373 -43.14 13.24 35.51
CA SER A 373 -41.76 12.74 35.39
C SER A 373 -41.61 11.97 34.09
N TYR A 374 -40.65 12.37 33.25
CA TYR A 374 -40.35 11.77 31.96
C TYR A 374 -39.03 11.02 32.07
N TYR A 375 -39.01 9.75 31.64
CA TYR A 375 -37.81 8.93 31.70
C TYR A 375 -37.36 8.58 30.27
N TRP A 376 -36.10 8.87 29.95
CA TRP A 376 -35.37 8.13 28.93
C TRP A 376 -35.09 6.76 29.54
N CYS A 377 -35.32 5.67 28.79
CA CYS A 377 -35.34 4.31 29.35
C CYS A 377 -33.98 3.94 29.97
N THR A 378 -33.75 4.24 31.25
CA THR A 378 -32.48 3.96 31.93
C THR A 378 -32.60 2.84 32.96
N GLN A 379 -33.78 2.26 33.17
CA GLN A 379 -33.97 1.22 34.19
C GLN A 379 -35.06 0.21 33.79
N ILE A 380 -34.63 -0.90 33.16
CA ILE A 380 -35.21 -2.24 33.40
C ILE A 380 -34.04 -3.24 33.53
N LEU A 381 -33.03 -2.86 34.31
CA LEU A 381 -32.01 -3.78 34.83
C LEU A 381 -31.86 -3.49 36.32
N SER A 382 -32.86 -3.90 37.08
CA SER A 382 -32.72 -4.10 38.53
C SER A 382 -33.31 -5.47 38.81
N PRO A 383 -32.49 -6.50 39.08
CA PRO A 383 -32.99 -7.80 39.47
C PRO A 383 -33.45 -7.73 40.93
N ASN A 384 -34.58 -8.38 41.19
CA ASN A 384 -35.01 -8.91 42.49
C ASN A 384 -35.31 -7.90 43.61
N THR A 385 -36.60 -7.64 43.80
CA THR A 385 -37.20 -7.71 45.14
C THR A 385 -38.48 -8.51 45.06
N THR A 386 -38.42 -9.71 45.64
CA THR A 386 -39.52 -10.62 45.92
C THR A 386 -40.65 -9.92 46.69
N GLY A 387 -41.86 -9.97 46.15
CA GLY A 387 -43.07 -9.49 46.80
C GLY A 387 -44.28 -9.72 45.89
N GLU A 388 -44.92 -10.87 46.04
CA GLU A 388 -46.26 -11.13 45.50
C GLU A 388 -47.28 -10.09 45.99
N LYS A 389 -48.28 -9.85 45.13
CA LYS A 389 -49.47 -9.00 45.31
C LYS A 389 -49.29 -7.52 44.96
N ASP A 390 -49.36 -7.25 43.66
CA ASP A 390 -50.59 -6.68 43.09
C ASP A 390 -50.48 -6.70 41.56
N ALA A 391 -51.47 -7.28 40.89
CA ALA A 391 -51.70 -7.11 39.46
C ALA A 391 -52.16 -5.66 39.20
N ILE A 392 -51.25 -4.70 39.37
CA ILE A 392 -51.46 -3.32 38.94
C ILE A 392 -51.20 -3.32 37.44
N SER A 393 -52.28 -3.19 36.67
CA SER A 393 -52.28 -2.91 35.24
C SER A 393 -51.05 -2.11 34.82
N ALA A 394 -50.22 -2.68 33.93
CA ALA A 394 -49.06 -1.99 33.39
C ALA A 394 -49.49 -0.58 32.94
N PRO A 395 -48.78 0.49 33.37
CA PRO A 395 -49.20 1.85 33.07
C PRO A 395 -49.26 2.05 31.54
N GLN A 396 -50.47 2.26 31.01
CA GLN A 396 -50.74 2.63 29.62
C GLN A 396 -50.02 3.92 29.27
N GLY A 397 -48.76 3.82 28.86
CA GLY A 397 -47.96 4.96 28.43
C GLY A 397 -47.67 4.86 26.94
N ILE A 398 -47.53 6.02 26.30
CA ILE A 398 -47.25 6.07 24.87
C ILE A 398 -45.74 6.00 24.68
N TRP A 399 -45.31 5.01 23.91
CA TRP A 399 -43.93 4.86 23.47
C TRP A 399 -43.74 5.53 22.12
N SER A 400 -42.62 6.23 21.95
CA SER A 400 -42.27 6.82 20.66
C SER A 400 -40.78 6.78 20.38
N THR A 401 -40.43 6.65 19.11
CA THR A 401 -39.05 6.68 18.60
C THR A 401 -38.89 7.82 17.61
N SER A 402 -37.84 8.63 17.80
CA SER A 402 -37.53 9.72 16.87
C SER A 402 -36.86 9.18 15.61
N ILE A 403 -37.48 9.38 14.45
CA ILE A 403 -36.89 8.96 13.17
C ILE A 403 -35.58 9.72 12.93
N SER A 404 -35.54 11.03 13.20
CA SER A 404 -34.30 11.80 13.04
C SER A 404 -33.13 11.28 13.89
N ARG A 405 -33.38 10.69 15.08
CA ARG A 405 -32.32 10.06 15.89
C ARG A 405 -31.89 8.70 15.35
N LEU A 406 -32.85 7.91 14.86
CA LEU A 406 -32.56 6.66 14.17
C LEU A 406 -31.71 6.91 12.91
N SER A 407 -32.04 7.94 12.14
CA SER A 407 -31.25 8.37 10.99
C SER A 407 -29.87 8.89 11.36
N ASP A 408 -29.73 9.57 12.51
CA ASP A 408 -28.40 9.97 13.03
C ASP A 408 -27.54 8.74 13.31
N HIS A 409 -28.13 7.71 13.93
CA HIS A 409 -27.44 6.43 14.19
C HIS A 409 -27.01 5.75 12.89
N PHE A 410 -27.92 5.60 11.92
CA PHE A 410 -27.60 4.98 10.63
C PHE A 410 -26.56 5.78 9.82
N ALA A 411 -26.65 7.11 9.82
CA ALA A 411 -25.64 7.95 9.18
C ALA A 411 -24.27 7.80 9.84
N LYS A 412 -24.23 7.67 11.17
CA LYS A 412 -23.00 7.42 11.93
C LYS A 412 -22.41 6.05 11.58
N VAL A 413 -23.21 4.98 11.58
CA VAL A 413 -22.75 3.63 11.19
C VAL A 413 -22.19 3.62 9.76
N GLY A 414 -22.88 4.29 8.81
CA GLY A 414 -22.39 4.44 7.45
C GLY A 414 -21.08 5.24 7.36
N GLN A 415 -20.95 6.33 8.14
CA GLN A 415 -19.71 7.10 8.24
C GLN A 415 -18.56 6.25 8.82
N ASP A 416 -18.83 5.44 9.85
CA ASP A 416 -17.83 4.57 10.49
C ASP A 416 -17.36 3.48 9.52
N TYR A 417 -18.26 2.91 8.71
CA TYR A 417 -17.91 1.97 7.63
C TYR A 417 -16.88 2.57 6.65
N TYR A 418 -17.14 3.75 6.08
CA TYR A 418 -16.18 4.40 5.18
C TYR A 418 -14.93 4.91 5.89
N SER A 419 -15.00 5.19 7.20
CA SER A 419 -13.84 5.54 8.01
C SER A 419 -12.90 4.35 8.18
N ASN A 420 -13.45 3.15 8.39
CA ASN A 420 -12.67 1.91 8.45
C ASN A 420 -12.02 1.58 7.10
N MET A 421 -12.78 1.72 6.00
CA MET A 421 -12.22 1.60 4.64
C MET A 421 -11.07 2.56 4.40
N LEU A 422 -11.24 3.84 4.76
CA LEU A 422 -10.20 4.85 4.62
C LEU A 422 -8.95 4.51 5.45
N ASN A 423 -9.12 3.98 6.68
CA ASN A 423 -8.00 3.60 7.52
C ASN A 423 -7.23 2.40 6.95
N ASN A 424 -7.92 1.40 6.42
CA ASN A 424 -7.26 0.26 5.77
C ASN A 424 -6.53 0.68 4.49
N ALA A 425 -7.15 1.54 3.66
CA ALA A 425 -6.50 2.11 2.50
C ALA A 425 -5.25 2.93 2.87
N ARG A 426 -5.25 3.65 4.01
CA ARG A 426 -4.07 4.39 4.52
C ARG A 426 -2.95 3.45 4.95
N LEU A 427 -3.27 2.35 5.60
CA LEU A 427 -2.28 1.34 5.99
C LEU A 427 -1.63 0.73 4.75
N MET A 428 -2.43 0.36 3.75
CA MET A 428 -1.93 -0.12 2.46
C MET A 428 -1.06 0.94 1.76
N HIS A 429 -1.50 2.20 1.74
CA HIS A 429 -0.76 3.30 1.13
C HIS A 429 0.60 3.50 1.80
N SER A 430 0.64 3.56 3.12
CA SER A 430 1.89 3.68 3.87
C SER A 430 2.82 2.49 3.62
N HIS A 431 2.29 1.27 3.52
CA HIS A 431 3.08 0.08 3.22
C HIS A 431 3.65 0.12 1.80
N ARG A 432 2.80 0.37 0.79
CA ARG A 432 3.23 0.45 -0.61
C ARG A 432 4.22 1.60 -0.85
N ALA A 433 4.03 2.75 -0.20
CA ALA A 433 4.97 3.87 -0.30
C ALA A 433 6.37 3.48 0.19
N GLN A 434 6.46 2.80 1.35
CA GLN A 434 7.74 2.31 1.88
C GLN A 434 8.39 1.29 0.96
N MET A 435 7.61 0.35 0.43
CA MET A 435 8.09 -0.67 -0.52
C MET A 435 8.60 -0.03 -1.81
N PHE A 436 7.87 0.93 -2.37
CA PHE A 436 8.24 1.64 -3.59
C PHE A 436 9.52 2.46 -3.40
N GLU A 437 9.63 3.22 -2.31
CA GLU A 437 10.84 4.01 -1.99
C GLU A 437 12.07 3.08 -1.84
N PHE A 438 11.90 1.97 -1.12
CA PHE A 438 12.95 1.00 -0.91
C PHE A 438 13.38 0.30 -2.20
N ALA A 439 12.43 -0.13 -3.03
CA ALA A 439 12.68 -0.75 -4.33
C ALA A 439 13.39 0.23 -5.28
N THR A 440 12.91 1.48 -5.36
CA THR A 440 13.52 2.55 -6.18
C THR A 440 14.96 2.81 -5.76
N HIS A 441 15.19 2.99 -4.46
CA HIS A 441 16.52 3.26 -3.93
C HIS A 441 17.48 2.08 -4.19
N SER A 442 17.00 0.85 -3.98
CA SER A 442 17.79 -0.37 -4.19
C SER A 442 18.15 -0.56 -5.67
N LEU A 443 17.17 -0.42 -6.58
CA LEU A 443 17.41 -0.53 -8.02
C LEU A 443 18.36 0.55 -8.52
N MET A 444 18.17 1.81 -8.11
CA MET A 444 19.06 2.91 -8.46
C MET A 444 20.50 2.70 -7.98
N LYS A 445 20.67 2.12 -6.79
CA LYS A 445 21.99 1.81 -6.26
C LYS A 445 22.65 0.68 -7.04
N THR A 446 21.89 -0.35 -7.42
CA THR A 446 22.39 -1.44 -8.26
C THR A 446 22.76 -0.96 -9.66
N TYR A 447 21.92 -0.11 -10.27
CA TYR A 447 22.22 0.53 -11.55
C TYR A 447 23.52 1.35 -11.50
N ARG A 448 23.71 2.18 -10.46
CA ARG A 448 24.95 2.94 -10.28
C ARG A 448 26.19 2.05 -10.12
N ALA A 449 26.06 0.91 -9.45
CA ALA A 449 27.15 -0.05 -9.32
C ALA A 449 27.51 -0.66 -10.68
N LEU A 450 26.51 -1.02 -11.50
CA LEU A 450 26.73 -1.48 -12.87
C LEU A 450 27.37 -0.40 -13.75
N GLN A 451 26.96 0.87 -13.62
CA GLN A 451 27.59 1.98 -14.35
C GLN A 451 29.07 2.15 -13.98
N LEU A 452 29.41 1.99 -12.69
CA LEU A 452 30.80 2.00 -12.21
C LEU A 452 31.60 0.84 -12.80
N GLU A 453 31.04 -0.36 -12.78
CA GLU A 453 31.71 -1.55 -13.30
C GLU A 453 31.94 -1.44 -14.81
N GLN A 454 30.92 -1.03 -15.57
CA GLN A 454 31.00 -0.80 -17.00
C GLN A 454 32.03 0.29 -17.34
N GLY A 455 32.07 1.38 -16.56
CA GLY A 455 33.06 2.45 -16.72
C GLY A 455 34.49 1.94 -16.55
N CYS A 456 34.74 1.12 -15.52
CA CYS A 456 36.04 0.48 -15.28
C CYS A 456 36.45 -0.48 -16.40
N ALA A 457 35.50 -1.27 -16.91
CA ALA A 457 35.73 -2.19 -18.03
C ALA A 457 36.06 -1.42 -19.33
N ASN A 458 35.34 -0.35 -19.62
CA ASN A 458 35.59 0.51 -20.77
C ASN A 458 36.95 1.21 -20.70
N LEU A 459 37.36 1.69 -19.52
CA LEU A 459 38.70 2.25 -19.29
C LEU A 459 39.79 1.20 -19.54
N SER A 460 39.59 -0.02 -19.05
CA SER A 460 40.52 -1.13 -19.27
C SER A 460 40.63 -1.51 -20.75
N ARG A 461 39.52 -1.54 -21.48
CA ARG A 461 39.50 -1.77 -22.94
C ARG A 461 40.21 -0.64 -23.70
N THR A 462 39.98 0.61 -23.29
CA THR A 462 40.62 1.79 -23.89
C THR A 462 42.14 1.72 -23.75
N LEU A 463 42.66 1.30 -22.60
CA LEU A 463 44.10 1.09 -22.41
C LEU A 463 44.66 0.04 -23.37
N VAL A 464 43.94 -1.06 -23.61
CA VAL A 464 44.37 -2.08 -24.58
C VAL A 464 44.48 -1.48 -25.99
N PHE A 465 43.52 -0.65 -26.41
CA PHE A 465 43.57 0.05 -27.70
C PHE A 465 44.73 1.05 -27.75
N LEU A 466 44.95 1.83 -26.69
CA LEU A 466 46.06 2.78 -26.60
C LEU A 466 47.42 2.07 -26.73
N TYR A 467 47.63 0.99 -25.98
CA TYR A 467 48.89 0.23 -26.06
C TYR A 467 49.11 -0.40 -27.43
N ARG A 468 48.06 -0.95 -28.07
CA ARG A 468 48.17 -1.50 -29.43
C ARG A 468 48.56 -0.42 -30.45
N LEU A 469 47.86 0.72 -30.43
CA LEU A 469 48.17 1.82 -31.34
C LEU A 469 49.56 2.41 -31.07
N GLN A 470 49.96 2.54 -29.79
CA GLN A 470 51.29 3.02 -29.43
C GLN A 470 52.40 2.07 -29.90
N GLN A 471 52.17 0.76 -29.98
CA GLN A 471 53.15 -0.19 -30.53
C GLN A 471 53.25 -0.12 -32.06
N GLU A 472 52.16 0.20 -32.73
CA GLU A 472 52.10 0.26 -34.21
C GLU A 472 52.55 1.62 -34.78
N THR A 473 52.46 2.71 -34.00
CA THR A 473 52.85 4.07 -34.42
C THR A 473 54.37 4.29 -34.62
N PRO A 474 55.29 3.79 -33.77
CA PRO A 474 56.73 3.96 -33.95
C PRO A 474 57.33 3.12 -35.09
N GLN A 475 56.56 2.25 -35.74
CA GLN A 475 57.01 1.53 -36.95
C GLN A 475 56.85 2.37 -38.24
N ARG A 476 56.35 3.61 -38.15
CA ARG A 476 56.09 4.51 -39.30
C ARG A 476 56.89 5.82 -39.31
N ILE A 477 57.63 6.12 -38.25
CA ILE A 477 58.65 7.20 -38.22
C ILE A 477 60.00 6.54 -38.47
#